data_AF-A0A2E3Y7G6-F1
#
_entry.id   AF-A0A2E3Y7G6-F1
#
_cell.length_a   1.000
_cell.length_b   1.000
_cell.length_c   1.000
_cell.angle_alpha   90.00
_cell.angle_beta   90.00
_cell.angle_gamma   90.00
#
_symmetry.space_group_name_H-M   'P 1'
#
loop_
_entity.id
_entity.type
_entity.pdbx_description
1 polymer ?
#
loop_
_entity_poly.entity_id
_entity_poly.type
_entity_poly.pdbx_seq_one_letter_code
_entity_poly.pdbx_strand_id
1 'polypeptide(L)'
;MNILVTGMSGLIGGAIQRQLEGTHSLRALNRRDVEGVPCIQADIADFDAMRPAFDDVDTVVHLAAAIHGDWDAMLPNNVIGTYNVFEASRQAGVKRVIYASSGSVVAGWEREEPYRTLVAGDVSAAPESWEPLTHETPTRPVGLYGCTKVWGEALARHYADSNDLSVICLRIGAVNAEDHPLQPRHESVYCSQQNIACLVEACIDAPPSLKFDIFYGVSKNPLNYRDTEHARQVLGFDSMGSSR
;
A
#
# COMPACT_ATOMS: atom_id res chain seq x y z
N MET A 1 -0.24 -17.53 -10.21
CA MET A 1 0.40 -16.39 -10.90
C MET A 1 1.82 -16.21 -10.34
N ASN A 2 2.72 -15.63 -11.14
CA ASN A 2 4.05 -15.23 -10.72
C ASN A 2 4.01 -13.81 -10.15
N ILE A 3 4.29 -13.67 -8.86
CA ILE A 3 4.17 -12.40 -8.14
C ILE A 3 5.55 -11.94 -7.68
N LEU A 4 5.94 -10.73 -8.10
CA LEU A 4 7.12 -10.06 -7.58
C LEU A 4 6.72 -9.12 -6.43
N VAL A 5 7.37 -9.24 -5.28
CA VAL A 5 7.20 -8.31 -4.17
C VAL A 5 8.50 -7.55 -3.93
N THR A 6 8.47 -6.23 -4.09
CA THR A 6 9.63 -5.41 -3.74
C THR A 6 9.61 -5.13 -2.23
N GLY A 7 10.74 -5.20 -1.53
CA GLY A 7 10.79 -4.88 -0.10
C GLY A 7 10.09 -5.94 0.78
N MET A 8 10.08 -7.20 0.33
CA MET A 8 9.41 -8.32 1.01
C MET A 8 9.95 -8.58 2.43
N SER A 9 11.18 -8.19 2.75
CA SER A 9 11.80 -8.40 4.07
C SER A 9 11.25 -7.46 5.15
N GLY A 10 10.38 -6.52 4.77
CA GLY A 10 9.68 -5.64 5.70
C GLY A 10 8.48 -6.33 6.35
N LEU A 11 7.92 -5.67 7.36
CA LEU A 11 6.78 -6.18 8.14
C LEU A 11 5.60 -6.62 7.27
N ILE A 12 5.11 -5.73 6.40
CA ILE A 12 3.98 -6.00 5.51
C ILE A 12 4.35 -7.08 4.48
N GLY A 13 5.59 -7.07 3.99
CA GLY A 13 6.09 -8.07 3.04
C GLY A 13 6.05 -9.48 3.61
N GLY A 14 6.47 -9.67 4.86
CA GLY A 14 6.38 -10.96 5.54
C GLY A 14 4.94 -11.43 5.79
N ALA A 15 4.01 -10.50 6.06
CA ALA A 15 2.59 -10.84 6.19
C ALA A 15 2.00 -11.32 4.85
N ILE A 16 2.34 -10.64 3.75
CA ILE A 16 1.92 -11.03 2.39
C ILE A 16 2.55 -12.36 1.99
N GLN A 17 3.83 -12.59 2.31
CA GLN A 17 4.49 -13.86 2.05
C GLN A 17 3.72 -15.02 2.68
N ARG A 18 3.38 -14.92 3.97
CA ARG A 18 2.61 -15.96 4.68
C ARG A 18 1.20 -16.16 4.10
N GLN A 19 0.56 -15.09 3.64
CA GLN A 19 -0.80 -15.16 3.07
C GLN A 19 -0.82 -15.84 1.70
N LEU A 20 0.20 -15.60 0.87
CA LEU A 20 0.23 -16.06 -0.52
C LEU A 20 1.05 -17.33 -0.74
N GLU A 21 1.77 -17.79 0.29
CA GLU A 21 2.54 -19.03 0.22
C GLU A 21 1.63 -20.23 -0.06
N GLY A 22 2.01 -21.05 -1.03
CA GLY A 22 1.25 -22.23 -1.45
C GLY A 22 0.14 -21.98 -2.48
N THR A 23 -0.28 -20.73 -2.70
CA THR A 23 -1.26 -20.38 -3.74
C THR A 23 -0.63 -19.68 -4.94
N HIS A 24 0.49 -18.99 -4.74
CA HIS A 24 1.20 -18.22 -5.76
C HIS A 24 2.70 -18.53 -5.80
N SER A 25 3.33 -18.29 -6.96
CA SER A 25 4.78 -18.36 -7.09
C SER A 25 5.36 -16.99 -6.76
N LEU A 26 6.04 -16.89 -5.62
CA LEU A 26 6.55 -15.62 -5.10
C LEU A 26 8.02 -15.41 -5.49
N ARG A 27 8.36 -14.15 -5.77
CA ARG A 27 9.74 -13.68 -5.96
C ARG A 27 9.93 -12.35 -5.23
N ALA A 28 11.14 -12.09 -4.77
CA ALA A 28 11.50 -10.86 -4.06
C ALA A 28 12.46 -9.99 -4.88
N LEU A 29 12.28 -8.67 -4.78
CA LEU A 29 13.27 -7.66 -5.18
C LEU A 29 13.61 -6.81 -3.96
N ASN A 30 14.78 -7.05 -3.37
CA ASN A 30 15.19 -6.45 -2.11
C ASN A 30 16.67 -6.11 -2.13
N ARG A 31 17.11 -5.20 -1.24
CA ARG A 31 18.55 -4.92 -1.04
C ARG A 31 19.29 -6.03 -0.27
N ARG A 32 18.56 -6.95 0.35
CA ARG A 32 19.06 -8.07 1.15
C ARG A 32 18.27 -9.32 0.77
N ASP A 33 18.85 -10.48 1.04
CA ASP A 33 18.21 -11.75 0.74
C ASP A 33 16.90 -11.91 1.53
N VAL A 34 15.99 -12.70 0.98
CA VAL A 34 14.72 -13.06 1.63
C VAL A 34 14.66 -14.57 1.74
N GLU A 35 14.71 -15.08 2.96
CA GLU A 35 14.73 -16.52 3.20
C GLU A 35 13.43 -17.18 2.70
N GLY A 36 13.58 -18.33 2.03
CA GLY A 36 12.45 -19.13 1.53
C GLY A 36 11.82 -18.62 0.23
N VAL A 37 12.29 -17.52 -0.36
CA VAL A 37 11.75 -16.95 -1.60
C VAL A 37 12.88 -16.58 -2.56
N PRO A 38 12.82 -16.97 -3.86
CA PRO A 38 13.80 -16.52 -4.85
C PRO A 38 13.92 -14.98 -4.86
N CYS A 39 15.11 -14.45 -4.65
CA CYS A 39 15.35 -13.02 -4.46
C CYS A 39 16.38 -12.48 -5.45
N ILE A 40 16.01 -11.42 -6.19
CA ILE A 40 16.98 -10.56 -6.87
C ILE A 40 17.43 -9.49 -5.87
N GLN A 41 18.74 -9.47 -5.59
CA GLN A 41 19.35 -8.49 -4.70
C GLN A 41 19.77 -7.24 -5.46
N ALA A 42 18.92 -6.21 -5.42
CA ALA A 42 19.21 -4.93 -6.07
C ALA A 42 18.53 -3.77 -5.33
N ASP A 43 19.02 -2.55 -5.59
CA ASP A 43 18.33 -1.32 -5.19
C ASP A 43 17.34 -0.94 -6.30
N ILE A 44 16.11 -0.55 -5.92
CA ILE A 44 15.11 -0.10 -6.88
C ILE A 44 15.51 1.20 -7.58
N ALA A 45 16.45 1.97 -7.01
CA ALA A 45 17.03 3.14 -7.65
C ALA A 45 18.00 2.78 -8.80
N ASP A 46 18.51 1.55 -8.85
CA ASP A 46 19.37 1.03 -9.91
C ASP A 46 18.53 0.24 -10.93
N PHE A 47 18.08 0.94 -11.98
CA PHE A 47 17.16 0.40 -12.98
C PHE A 47 17.70 -0.87 -13.68
N ASP A 48 18.97 -0.87 -14.06
CA ASP A 48 19.56 -1.99 -14.79
C ASP A 48 19.76 -3.22 -13.89
N ALA A 49 20.19 -3.01 -12.64
CA ALA A 49 20.37 -4.09 -11.68
C ALA A 49 19.05 -4.77 -11.29
N MET A 50 17.95 -4.01 -11.19
CA MET A 50 16.66 -4.55 -10.76
C MET A 50 15.84 -5.21 -11.89
N ARG A 51 16.09 -4.85 -13.16
CA ARG A 51 15.28 -5.27 -14.32
C ARG A 51 15.08 -6.80 -14.40
N PRO A 52 16.09 -7.67 -14.16
CA PRO A 52 15.90 -9.12 -14.22
C PRO A 52 14.84 -9.66 -13.24
N ALA A 53 14.47 -8.92 -12.19
CA ALA A 53 13.43 -9.34 -11.26
C ALA A 53 12.02 -9.38 -11.90
N PHE A 54 11.84 -8.68 -13.02
CA PHE A 54 10.54 -8.50 -13.68
C PHE A 54 10.26 -9.54 -14.77
N ASP A 55 11.24 -10.38 -15.12
CA ASP A 55 11.08 -11.39 -16.17
C ASP A 55 9.98 -12.40 -15.78
N ASP A 56 9.02 -12.68 -16.66
CA ASP A 56 7.93 -13.64 -16.43
C ASP A 56 7.07 -13.32 -15.18
N VAL A 57 6.90 -12.03 -14.85
CA VAL A 57 6.05 -11.56 -13.73
C VAL A 57 4.65 -11.20 -14.23
N ASP A 58 3.62 -11.75 -13.59
CA ASP A 58 2.22 -11.38 -13.86
C ASP A 58 1.83 -10.10 -13.09
N THR A 59 2.18 -10.06 -11.81
CA THR A 59 1.78 -9.01 -10.87
C THR A 59 2.96 -8.56 -10.00
N VAL A 60 3.09 -7.25 -9.80
CA VAL A 60 4.06 -6.65 -8.87
C VAL A 60 3.34 -6.08 -7.65
N VAL A 61 3.81 -6.41 -6.45
CA VAL A 61 3.43 -5.75 -5.20
C VAL A 61 4.59 -4.85 -4.76
N HIS A 62 4.46 -3.55 -4.97
CA HIS A 62 5.53 -2.58 -4.70
C HIS A 62 5.44 -2.01 -3.28
N LEU A 63 6.16 -2.63 -2.32
CA LEU A 63 6.26 -2.19 -0.92
C LEU A 63 7.53 -1.41 -0.59
N ALA A 64 8.57 -1.50 -1.44
CA ALA A 64 9.87 -0.90 -1.16
C ALA A 64 9.77 0.63 -1.13
N ALA A 65 10.18 1.24 -0.01
CA ALA A 65 10.24 2.68 0.19
C ALA A 65 11.13 3.02 1.39
N ALA A 66 11.67 4.24 1.39
CA ALA A 66 12.16 4.89 2.60
C ALA A 66 10.98 5.53 3.36
N ILE A 67 10.63 4.92 4.51
CA ILE A 67 9.56 5.41 5.41
C ILE A 67 10.12 6.47 6.38
N HIS A 68 11.39 6.35 6.74
CA HIS A 68 12.14 7.27 7.59
C HIS A 68 13.36 7.81 6.84
N GLY A 69 13.91 8.90 7.34
CA GLY A 69 15.06 9.58 6.75
C GLY A 69 14.71 10.97 6.23
N ASP A 70 15.70 11.60 5.62
CA ASP A 70 15.59 12.90 4.97
C ASP A 70 15.30 12.74 3.47
N TRP A 71 15.41 13.85 2.74
CA TRP A 71 15.16 13.87 1.30
C TRP A 71 16.15 12.99 0.51
N ASP A 72 17.40 12.88 0.96
CA ASP A 72 18.43 12.09 0.28
C ASP A 72 18.15 10.59 0.38
N ALA A 73 17.45 10.16 1.43
CA ALA A 73 16.88 8.82 1.49
C ALA A 73 15.60 8.67 0.64
N MET A 74 14.71 9.67 0.65
CA MET A 74 13.39 9.57 0.02
C MET A 74 13.41 9.70 -1.51
N LEU A 75 14.20 10.61 -2.08
CA LEU A 75 14.27 10.84 -3.51
C LEU A 75 14.64 9.56 -4.30
N PRO A 76 15.77 8.87 -4.01
CA PRO A 76 16.14 7.67 -4.75
C PRO A 76 15.14 6.53 -4.54
N ASN A 77 14.62 6.33 -3.34
CA ASN A 77 13.78 5.16 -3.03
C ASN A 77 12.30 5.36 -3.42
N ASN A 78 11.72 6.53 -3.15
CA ASN A 78 10.27 6.74 -3.26
C ASN A 78 9.85 7.46 -4.53
N VAL A 79 10.78 8.14 -5.21
CA VAL A 79 10.49 8.87 -6.46
C VAL A 79 11.13 8.16 -7.64
N ILE A 80 12.46 8.03 -7.63
CA ILE A 80 13.22 7.37 -8.70
C ILE A 80 12.91 5.88 -8.72
N GLY A 81 13.02 5.21 -7.57
CA GLY A 81 12.77 3.77 -7.45
C GLY A 81 11.34 3.40 -7.79
N THR A 82 10.36 4.19 -7.36
CA THR A 82 8.97 3.99 -7.78
C THR A 82 8.80 4.17 -9.28
N TYR A 83 9.40 5.19 -9.90
CA TYR A 83 9.38 5.31 -11.37
C TYR A 83 9.99 4.09 -12.07
N ASN A 84 11.14 3.64 -11.60
CA ASN A 84 11.84 2.48 -12.14
C ASN A 84 10.96 1.22 -12.09
N VAL A 85 10.27 0.97 -10.96
CA VAL A 85 9.40 -0.20 -10.81
C VAL A 85 8.26 -0.17 -11.83
N PHE A 86 7.62 0.98 -12.00
CA PHE A 86 6.53 1.14 -12.97
C PHE A 86 7.02 0.96 -14.41
N GLU A 87 8.16 1.55 -14.75
CA GLU A 87 8.73 1.44 -16.09
C GLU A 87 9.21 0.00 -16.39
N ALA A 88 9.84 -0.67 -15.43
CA ALA A 88 10.24 -2.06 -15.57
C ALA A 88 9.02 -2.99 -15.71
N SER A 89 7.95 -2.77 -14.92
CA SER A 89 6.68 -3.47 -15.08
C SER A 89 6.10 -3.29 -16.48
N ARG A 90 6.07 -2.06 -16.99
CA ARG A 90 5.59 -1.75 -18.34
C ARG A 90 6.43 -2.46 -19.41
N GLN A 91 7.77 -2.41 -19.31
CA GLN A 91 8.68 -3.03 -20.27
C GLN A 91 8.60 -4.56 -20.27
N ALA A 92 8.42 -5.17 -19.09
CA ALA A 92 8.31 -6.62 -18.94
C ALA A 92 6.91 -7.17 -19.28
N GLY A 93 5.93 -6.30 -19.55
CA GLY A 93 4.56 -6.71 -19.88
C GLY A 93 3.75 -7.22 -18.68
N VAL A 94 4.14 -6.84 -17.47
CA VAL A 94 3.41 -7.08 -16.22
C VAL A 94 1.96 -6.60 -16.39
N LYS A 95 1.00 -7.36 -15.86
CA LYS A 95 -0.43 -7.05 -16.02
C LYS A 95 -0.94 -6.13 -14.93
N ARG A 96 -0.41 -6.25 -13.70
CA ARG A 96 -0.86 -5.47 -12.56
C ARG A 96 0.28 -5.02 -11.65
N VAL A 97 0.21 -3.78 -11.17
CA VAL A 97 1.02 -3.25 -10.06
C VAL A 97 0.10 -2.88 -8.90
N ILE A 98 0.37 -3.44 -7.73
CA ILE A 98 -0.24 -3.03 -6.47
C ILE A 98 0.76 -2.12 -5.77
N TYR A 99 0.46 -0.84 -5.72
CA TYR A 99 1.32 0.18 -5.15
C TYR A 99 0.97 0.42 -3.67
N ALA A 100 1.94 0.21 -2.77
CA ALA A 100 1.79 0.61 -1.38
C ALA A 100 1.92 2.14 -1.26
N SER A 101 0.80 2.84 -1.41
CA SER A 101 0.63 4.22 -0.97
C SER A 101 0.53 4.27 0.57
N SER A 102 0.07 5.39 1.11
CA SER A 102 -0.03 5.59 2.56
C SER A 102 -1.23 6.45 2.91
N GLY A 103 -1.83 6.21 4.07
CA GLY A 103 -2.77 7.14 4.69
C GLY A 103 -2.18 8.54 4.92
N SER A 104 -0.85 8.69 4.90
CA SER A 104 -0.17 9.99 4.97
C SER A 104 -0.50 10.92 3.81
N VAL A 105 -1.01 10.40 2.68
CA VAL A 105 -1.43 11.22 1.52
C VAL A 105 -2.71 12.02 1.79
N VAL A 106 -3.50 11.62 2.79
CA VAL A 106 -4.73 12.30 3.21
C VAL A 106 -4.70 12.77 4.67
N ALA A 107 -3.66 12.44 5.43
CA ALA A 107 -3.60 12.73 6.87
C ALA A 107 -3.70 14.23 7.21
N GLY A 108 -3.53 15.15 6.26
CA GLY A 108 -3.73 16.58 6.50
C GLY A 108 -5.18 16.94 6.84
N TRP A 109 -6.16 16.12 6.44
CA TRP A 109 -7.57 16.26 6.84
C TRP A 109 -7.78 16.07 8.35
N GLU A 110 -6.85 15.41 9.04
CA GLU A 110 -6.87 15.25 10.52
C GLU A 110 -6.72 16.57 11.29
N ARG A 111 -6.50 17.70 10.59
CA ARG A 111 -6.47 19.04 11.17
C ARG A 111 -7.85 19.67 11.32
N GLU A 112 -8.88 19.07 10.74
CA GLU A 112 -10.26 19.58 10.69
C GLU A 112 -11.21 18.65 11.43
N GLU A 113 -12.32 19.19 11.92
CA GLU A 113 -13.38 18.37 12.49
C GLU A 113 -14.20 17.69 11.38
N PRO A 114 -14.72 16.47 11.61
CA PRO A 114 -14.62 15.69 12.85
C PRO A 114 -13.31 14.89 12.99
N TYR A 115 -12.48 14.82 11.94
CA TYR A 115 -11.31 13.93 11.87
C TYR A 115 -10.29 14.18 12.98
N ARG A 116 -10.10 15.45 13.38
CA ARG A 116 -9.26 15.85 14.50
C ARG A 116 -9.67 15.15 15.80
N THR A 117 -10.98 15.13 16.09
CA THR A 117 -11.53 14.43 17.26
C THR A 117 -11.33 12.92 17.14
N LEU A 118 -11.57 12.34 15.96
CA LEU A 118 -11.43 10.89 15.75
C LEU A 118 -10.00 10.42 16.00
N VAL A 119 -9.00 11.11 15.45
CA VAL A 119 -7.58 10.71 15.62
C VAL A 119 -7.02 11.01 17.01
N ALA A 120 -7.73 11.79 17.83
CA ALA A 120 -7.38 11.94 19.24
C ALA A 120 -7.61 10.65 20.04
N GLY A 121 -8.42 9.71 19.51
CA GLY A 121 -8.60 8.37 20.05
C GLY A 121 -9.57 8.27 21.24
N ASP A 122 -10.23 9.36 21.63
CA ASP A 122 -11.27 9.32 22.66
C ASP A 122 -12.62 8.94 22.03
N VAL A 123 -12.97 7.66 22.15
CA VAL A 123 -14.22 7.12 21.62
C VAL A 123 -15.45 7.80 22.22
N SER A 124 -15.35 8.29 23.46
CA SER A 124 -16.47 8.98 24.13
C SER A 124 -16.70 10.41 23.62
N ALA A 125 -15.69 11.01 22.99
CA ALA A 125 -15.76 12.35 22.42
C ALA A 125 -16.17 12.35 20.93
N ALA A 126 -16.24 11.18 20.29
CA ALA A 126 -16.58 11.07 18.89
C ALA A 126 -18.03 11.50 18.62
N PRO A 127 -18.31 12.18 17.48
CA PRO A 127 -19.69 12.48 17.08
C PRO A 127 -20.46 11.18 16.77
N GLU A 128 -21.79 11.22 16.80
CA GLU A 128 -22.63 10.04 16.53
C GLU A 128 -22.41 9.46 15.12
N SER A 129 -22.08 10.31 14.15
CA SER A 129 -21.72 9.93 12.79
C SER A 129 -20.77 10.95 12.17
N TRP A 130 -20.07 10.53 11.12
CA TRP A 130 -19.15 11.38 10.35
C TRP A 130 -19.04 10.88 8.91
N GLU A 131 -18.76 11.80 7.99
CA GLU A 131 -18.49 11.47 6.59
C GLU A 131 -17.09 10.85 6.46
N PRO A 132 -16.96 9.65 5.87
CA PRO A 132 -15.66 9.06 5.63
C PRO A 132 -14.91 9.79 4.52
N LEU A 133 -13.58 9.82 4.61
CA LEU A 133 -12.74 10.14 3.46
C LEU A 133 -12.81 8.98 2.48
N THR A 134 -13.25 9.28 1.27
CA THR A 134 -13.37 8.34 0.15
C THR A 134 -12.08 8.24 -0.66
N HIS A 135 -12.05 7.32 -1.62
CA HIS A 135 -10.96 7.19 -2.59
C HIS A 135 -10.81 8.43 -3.49
N GLU A 136 -11.89 9.20 -3.69
CA GLU A 136 -11.92 10.44 -4.48
C GLU A 136 -11.53 11.70 -3.68
N THR A 137 -11.42 11.58 -2.36
CA THR A 137 -11.06 12.71 -1.50
C THR A 137 -9.71 13.31 -1.94
N PRO A 138 -9.61 14.64 -2.13
CA PRO A 138 -8.36 15.29 -2.49
C PRO A 138 -7.21 14.94 -1.54
N THR A 139 -6.04 14.70 -2.11
CA THR A 139 -4.84 14.46 -1.31
C THR A 139 -4.49 15.72 -0.52
N ARG A 140 -4.08 15.51 0.73
CA ARG A 140 -3.59 16.54 1.64
C ARG A 140 -2.45 15.94 2.44
N PRO A 141 -1.27 15.77 1.82
CA PRO A 141 -0.20 14.98 2.39
C PRO A 141 0.40 15.62 3.64
N VAL A 142 0.89 14.79 4.57
CA VAL A 142 1.68 15.22 5.73
C VAL A 142 3.11 14.73 5.57
N GLY A 143 4.06 15.67 5.67
CA GLY A 143 5.49 15.41 5.55
C GLY A 143 5.94 15.04 4.13
N LEU A 144 7.26 15.02 3.91
CA LEU A 144 7.84 14.68 2.61
C LEU A 144 7.49 13.26 2.18
N TYR A 145 7.43 12.31 3.12
CA TYR A 145 7.00 10.94 2.84
C TYR A 145 5.61 10.91 2.19
N GLY A 146 4.63 11.61 2.78
CA GLY A 146 3.29 11.75 2.21
C GLY A 146 3.31 12.34 0.80
N CYS A 147 4.11 13.38 0.57
CA CYS A 147 4.29 13.97 -0.76
C CYS A 147 4.85 12.97 -1.78
N THR A 148 5.84 12.15 -1.41
CA THR A 148 6.38 11.12 -2.32
C THR A 148 5.37 10.04 -2.68
N LYS A 149 4.44 9.71 -1.77
CA LYS A 149 3.36 8.77 -2.05
C LYS A 149 2.28 9.38 -2.95
N VAL A 150 2.02 10.70 -2.84
CA VAL A 150 1.18 11.43 -3.81
C VAL A 150 1.81 11.41 -5.21
N TRP A 151 3.14 11.60 -5.31
CA TRP A 151 3.86 11.42 -6.57
C TRP A 151 3.63 10.02 -7.15
N GLY A 152 3.75 8.98 -6.32
CA GLY A 152 3.49 7.59 -6.74
C GLY A 152 2.05 7.35 -7.19
N GLU A 153 1.04 7.91 -6.51
CA GLU A 153 -0.36 7.80 -6.94
C GLU A 153 -0.62 8.51 -8.29
N ALA A 154 -0.03 9.69 -8.50
CA ALA A 154 -0.13 10.41 -9.77
C ALA A 154 0.55 9.64 -10.91
N LEU A 155 1.73 9.07 -10.64
CA LEU A 155 2.44 8.21 -11.57
C LEU A 155 1.62 6.95 -11.89
N ALA A 156 1.04 6.32 -10.88
CA ALA A 156 0.17 5.16 -11.03
C ALA A 156 -1.00 5.43 -11.98
N ARG A 157 -1.67 6.57 -11.80
CA ARG A 157 -2.74 6.98 -12.70
C ARG A 157 -2.27 7.14 -14.14
N HIS A 158 -1.12 7.80 -14.34
CA HIS A 158 -0.54 7.97 -15.68
C HIS A 158 -0.25 6.63 -16.36
N TYR A 159 0.39 5.70 -15.66
CA TYR A 159 0.71 4.40 -16.23
C TYR A 159 -0.53 3.57 -16.56
N ALA A 160 -1.57 3.63 -15.72
CA ALA A 160 -2.83 2.95 -15.97
C ALA A 160 -3.62 3.52 -17.15
N ASP A 161 -3.59 4.85 -17.35
CA ASP A 161 -4.30 5.50 -18.46
C ASP A 161 -3.56 5.39 -19.80
N SER A 162 -2.23 5.38 -19.76
CA SER A 162 -1.39 5.50 -20.97
C SER A 162 -0.86 4.16 -21.47
N ASN A 163 -1.06 3.07 -20.71
CA ASN A 163 -0.54 1.75 -21.01
C ASN A 163 -1.56 0.66 -20.65
N ASP A 164 -1.30 -0.59 -21.00
CA ASP A 164 -2.17 -1.72 -20.66
C ASP A 164 -2.02 -2.19 -19.19
N LEU A 165 -1.25 -1.46 -18.37
CA LEU A 165 -0.93 -1.82 -17.00
C LEU A 165 -2.11 -1.51 -16.06
N SER A 166 -2.62 -2.50 -15.33
CA SER A 166 -3.53 -2.25 -14.21
C SER A 166 -2.72 -1.75 -13.01
N VAL A 167 -3.15 -0.68 -12.35
CA VAL A 167 -2.49 -0.18 -11.13
C VAL A 167 -3.50 0.07 -10.02
N ILE A 168 -3.31 -0.58 -8.88
CA ILE A 168 -4.15 -0.41 -7.70
C ILE A 168 -3.31 0.23 -6.59
N CYS A 169 -3.76 1.35 -6.04
CA CYS A 169 -3.07 2.05 -4.97
C CYS A 169 -3.69 1.74 -3.60
N LEU A 170 -2.86 1.37 -2.63
CA LEU A 170 -3.31 1.09 -1.26
C LEU A 170 -2.88 2.22 -0.33
N ARG A 171 -3.82 3.03 0.17
CA ARG A 171 -3.56 4.04 1.21
C ARG A 171 -3.50 3.37 2.58
N ILE A 172 -2.37 2.71 2.85
CA ILE A 172 -2.17 1.86 4.04
C ILE A 172 -2.20 2.70 5.34
N GLY A 173 -2.93 2.22 6.33
CA GLY A 173 -2.98 2.73 7.71
C GLY A 173 -1.74 2.40 8.53
N ALA A 174 -1.91 2.32 9.84
CA ALA A 174 -0.86 1.98 10.78
C ALA A 174 -0.77 0.46 10.95
N VAL A 175 0.27 -0.14 10.38
CA VAL A 175 0.64 -1.55 10.59
C VAL A 175 1.87 -1.57 11.51
N ASN A 176 1.85 -2.40 12.55
CA ASN A 176 2.95 -2.53 13.52
C ASN A 176 3.24 -4.00 13.85
N ALA A 177 4.38 -4.26 14.47
CA ALA A 177 4.87 -5.61 14.74
C ALA A 177 4.05 -6.32 15.83
N GLU A 178 3.54 -5.54 16.78
CA GLU A 178 2.70 -5.99 17.88
C GLU A 178 1.31 -6.45 17.42
N ASP A 179 0.90 -6.07 16.20
CA ASP A 179 -0.38 -6.43 15.57
C ASP A 179 -1.60 -6.08 16.43
N HIS A 180 -1.53 -4.94 17.13
CA HIS A 180 -2.67 -4.31 17.79
C HIS A 180 -2.51 -2.77 17.88
N PRO A 181 -3.57 -2.01 18.21
CA PRO A 181 -3.45 -0.58 18.50
C PRO A 181 -2.47 -0.29 19.64
N LEU A 182 -1.62 0.75 19.48
CA LEU A 182 -0.54 1.10 20.43
C LEU A 182 -0.61 2.55 20.92
N GLN A 183 -1.39 3.40 20.24
CA GLN A 183 -1.52 4.81 20.54
C GLN A 183 -2.94 5.28 20.16
N PRO A 184 -3.45 6.38 20.74
CA PRO A 184 -4.84 6.80 20.53
C PRO A 184 -5.24 6.93 19.06
N ARG A 185 -4.36 7.46 18.20
CA ARG A 185 -4.60 7.55 16.74
C ARG A 185 -4.88 6.20 16.06
N HIS A 186 -4.39 5.09 16.61
CA HIS A 186 -4.64 3.75 16.06
C HIS A 186 -6.11 3.34 16.17
N GLU A 187 -6.90 3.93 17.09
CA GLU A 187 -8.36 3.74 17.13
C GLU A 187 -9.07 4.21 15.85
N SER A 188 -8.40 5.02 15.02
CA SER A 188 -8.90 5.42 13.70
C SER A 188 -8.25 4.69 12.54
N VAL A 189 -6.92 4.51 12.56
CA VAL A 189 -6.16 4.18 11.34
C VAL A 189 -5.41 2.86 11.41
N TYR A 190 -5.55 2.07 12.47
CA TYR A 190 -4.90 0.78 12.60
C TYR A 190 -5.26 -0.16 11.43
N CYS A 191 -4.30 -0.95 11.00
CA CYS A 191 -4.48 -2.04 10.04
C CYS A 191 -3.67 -3.24 10.52
N SER A 192 -4.34 -4.36 10.76
CA SER A 192 -3.66 -5.59 11.16
C SER A 192 -2.86 -6.16 9.98
N GLN A 193 -1.82 -6.92 10.31
CA GLN A 193 -0.99 -7.63 9.34
C GLN A 193 -1.85 -8.56 8.47
N GLN A 194 -2.84 -9.24 9.07
CA GLN A 194 -3.76 -10.09 8.32
C GLN A 194 -4.66 -9.29 7.37
N ASN A 195 -5.22 -8.16 7.81
CA ASN A 195 -6.08 -7.33 6.96
C ASN A 195 -5.31 -6.80 5.75
N ILE A 196 -4.10 -6.27 5.94
CA ILE A 196 -3.33 -5.75 4.80
C ILE A 196 -2.94 -6.88 3.84
N ALA A 197 -2.62 -8.07 4.34
CA ALA A 197 -2.30 -9.21 3.49
C ALA A 197 -3.51 -9.69 2.66
N CYS A 198 -4.68 -9.83 3.29
CA CYS A 198 -5.93 -10.19 2.59
C CYS A 198 -6.37 -9.10 1.59
N LEU A 199 -6.19 -7.81 1.91
CA LEU A 199 -6.48 -6.73 0.96
C LEU A 199 -5.57 -6.80 -0.26
N VAL A 200 -4.28 -7.09 -0.08
CA VAL A 200 -3.34 -7.28 -1.20
C VAL A 200 -3.73 -8.48 -2.05
N GLU A 201 -4.11 -9.60 -1.43
CA GLU A 201 -4.63 -10.77 -2.16
C GLU A 201 -5.89 -10.43 -2.97
N ALA A 202 -6.86 -9.73 -2.37
CA ALA A 202 -8.06 -9.27 -3.08
C ALA A 202 -7.72 -8.34 -4.27
N CYS A 203 -6.66 -7.54 -4.17
CA CYS A 203 -6.17 -6.72 -5.29
C CYS A 203 -5.47 -7.54 -6.37
N ILE A 204 -4.76 -8.62 -6.01
CA ILE A 204 -4.17 -9.57 -6.97
C ILE A 204 -5.29 -10.20 -7.78
N ASP A 205 -6.35 -10.66 -7.12
CA ASP A 205 -7.48 -11.36 -7.72
C ASP A 205 -8.53 -10.45 -8.36
N ALA A 206 -8.35 -9.12 -8.27
CA ALA A 206 -9.29 -8.15 -8.81
C ALA A 206 -9.54 -8.36 -10.31
N PRO A 207 -10.75 -8.09 -10.82
CA PRO A 207 -11.08 -8.27 -12.23
C PRO A 207 -10.06 -7.59 -13.16
N PRO A 208 -9.64 -8.21 -14.28
CA PRO A 208 -8.70 -7.59 -15.23
C PRO A 208 -9.17 -6.26 -15.82
N SER A 209 -10.49 -6.01 -15.80
CA SER A 209 -11.10 -4.74 -16.21
C SER A 209 -10.82 -3.58 -15.25
N LEU A 210 -10.42 -3.85 -14.00
CA LEU A 210 -10.03 -2.81 -13.04
C LEU A 210 -8.65 -2.28 -13.39
N LYS A 211 -8.60 -1.20 -14.18
CA LYS A 211 -7.35 -0.58 -14.65
C LYS A 211 -6.71 0.36 -13.63
N PHE A 212 -7.50 1.14 -12.90
CA PHE A 212 -7.00 2.00 -11.84
C PHE A 212 -8.02 2.11 -10.72
N ASP A 213 -7.56 2.01 -9.48
CA ASP A 213 -8.38 2.31 -8.30
C ASP A 213 -7.52 2.58 -7.05
N ILE A 214 -8.14 3.14 -6.01
CA ILE A 214 -7.52 3.46 -4.73
C ILE A 214 -8.35 2.86 -3.59
N PHE A 215 -7.71 2.12 -2.69
CA PHE A 215 -8.36 1.54 -1.53
C PHE A 215 -7.64 1.91 -0.23
N TYR A 216 -8.38 2.03 0.87
CA TYR A 216 -7.80 2.22 2.19
C TYR A 216 -7.47 0.88 2.84
N GLY A 217 -6.22 0.73 3.29
CA GLY A 217 -5.80 -0.42 4.09
C GLY A 217 -5.94 -0.12 5.57
N VAL A 218 -7.12 -0.32 6.13
CA VAL A 218 -7.41 -0.18 7.58
C VAL A 218 -8.27 -1.34 8.07
N SER A 219 -8.11 -1.69 9.34
CA SER A 219 -9.02 -2.59 10.04
C SER A 219 -10.34 -1.90 10.36
N LYS A 220 -11.35 -2.68 10.77
CA LYS A 220 -12.61 -2.14 11.31
C LYS A 220 -12.38 -1.53 12.70
N ASN A 221 -11.88 -0.30 12.71
CA ASN A 221 -11.56 0.47 13.91
C ASN A 221 -12.79 1.26 14.40
N PRO A 222 -12.96 1.49 15.72
CA PRO A 222 -14.13 2.18 16.27
C PRO A 222 -14.25 3.63 15.80
N LEU A 223 -13.13 4.30 15.55
CA LEU A 223 -13.08 5.70 15.09
C LEU A 223 -12.60 5.79 13.64
N ASN A 224 -12.84 4.75 12.85
CA ASN A 224 -12.44 4.72 11.45
C ASN A 224 -13.16 5.82 10.66
N TYR A 225 -12.40 6.66 9.98
CA TYR A 225 -12.90 7.71 9.10
C TYR A 225 -12.57 7.45 7.62
N ARG A 226 -12.02 6.29 7.27
CA ARG A 226 -11.62 5.95 5.91
C ARG A 226 -12.62 4.99 5.29
N ASP A 227 -13.03 5.25 4.06
CA ASP A 227 -14.01 4.44 3.36
C ASP A 227 -13.49 3.00 3.11
N THR A 228 -14.04 2.03 3.83
CA THR A 228 -13.80 0.60 3.64
C THR A 228 -14.88 -0.07 2.78
N GLU A 229 -15.98 0.64 2.51
CA GLU A 229 -17.12 0.13 1.75
C GLU A 229 -16.78 0.02 0.27
N HIS A 230 -15.98 0.95 -0.26
CA HIS A 230 -15.48 0.88 -1.65
C HIS A 230 -14.72 -0.43 -1.94
N ALA A 231 -13.83 -0.85 -1.02
CA ALA A 231 -13.10 -2.11 -1.16
C ALA A 231 -14.04 -3.32 -1.13
N ARG A 232 -15.07 -3.29 -0.29
CA ARG A 232 -16.10 -4.33 -0.24
C ARG A 232 -16.88 -4.43 -1.55
N GLN A 233 -17.26 -3.30 -2.13
CA GLN A 233 -18.05 -3.27 -3.36
C GLN A 233 -17.26 -3.68 -4.60
N VAL A 234 -16.00 -3.22 -4.72
CA VAL A 234 -15.18 -3.44 -5.92
C VAL A 234 -14.39 -4.73 -5.86
N LEU A 235 -13.83 -5.07 -4.69
CA LEU A 235 -12.94 -6.22 -4.51
C LEU A 235 -13.61 -7.40 -3.79
N GLY A 236 -14.79 -7.21 -3.21
CA GLY A 236 -15.38 -8.20 -2.30
C GLY A 236 -14.62 -8.36 -0.98
N PHE A 237 -13.76 -7.39 -0.63
CA PHE A 237 -12.93 -7.43 0.58
C PHE A 237 -13.63 -6.73 1.75
N ASP A 238 -13.86 -7.48 2.83
CA ASP A 238 -14.35 -6.96 4.10
C ASP A 238 -13.23 -6.85 5.13
N SER A 239 -13.07 -5.66 5.72
CA SER A 239 -12.06 -5.42 6.75
C SER A 239 -12.45 -6.10 8.08
N MET A 240 -11.52 -6.86 8.65
CA MET A 240 -11.68 -7.50 9.96
C MET A 240 -11.49 -6.50 11.10
N GLY A 241 -12.11 -6.76 12.25
CA GLY A 241 -11.93 -5.95 13.47
C GLY A 241 -10.55 -6.16 14.11
N SER A 242 -10.14 -5.22 14.96
CA SER A 242 -8.95 -5.39 15.81
C SER A 242 -9.25 -6.40 16.93
N SER A 243 -8.42 -7.42 17.10
CA SER A 243 -8.33 -8.15 18.37
C SER A 243 -7.77 -7.19 19.43
N ARG A 244 -8.51 -6.99 20.52
CA ARG A 244 -8.03 -6.28 21.72
C ARG A 244 -7.34 -7.25 22.66
#